data_AF-A0AAW7VRX4-F1
#
_entry.id   AF-A0AAW7VRX4-F1
#
_cell.length_a   1.000
_cell.length_b   1.000
_cell.length_c   1.000
_cell.angle_alpha   90.00
_cell.angle_beta   90.00
_cell.angle_gamma   90.00
#
_symmetry.space_group_name_H-M   'P 1'
#
loop_
_entity.id
_entity.type
_entity.pdbx_description
1 polymer ?
#
loop_
_entity_poly.entity_id
_entity_poly.type
_entity_poly.pdbx_seq_one_letter_code
_entity_poly.pdbx_strand_id
1 'polypeptide(L)'
;MASSVRPVSIYLDVDGVVNPFSPVGTTDWGGDWCIADAGILEVAFAPEVVEALNDLAAHPAARFVWLTTWERLAPEFLCPAIGLKGQDWPVLSSQGWDEGPEWWKLTALQKDLASSGSDRFVWLDDQLGRDADAQSWADYQEDRVLCISPDPRQGLSRSHLAAVRAFLG
;
A
#
# COMPACT_ATOMS: atom_id res chain seq x y z
N MET A 1 -14.95 -5.56 -29.66
CA MET A 1 -14.31 -6.32 -28.57
C MET A 1 -13.89 -5.31 -27.53
N ALA A 2 -14.42 -5.38 -26.30
CA ALA A 2 -13.95 -4.51 -25.23
C ALA A 2 -12.47 -4.83 -24.97
N SER A 3 -11.59 -3.85 -25.09
CA SER A 3 -10.22 -4.01 -24.62
C SER A 3 -10.30 -4.31 -23.12
N SER A 4 -9.88 -5.51 -22.70
CA SER A 4 -9.74 -5.80 -21.27
C SER A 4 -8.68 -4.84 -20.74
N VAL A 5 -9.07 -3.95 -19.83
CA VAL A 5 -8.12 -3.12 -19.09
C VAL A 5 -7.19 -4.10 -18.35
N ARG A 6 -5.89 -4.03 -18.59
CA ARG A 6 -4.93 -4.85 -17.84
C ARG A 6 -4.84 -4.26 -16.42
N PRO A 7 -4.92 -5.10 -15.37
CA PRO A 7 -4.85 -4.61 -14.01
C PRO A 7 -3.45 -4.05 -13.70
N VAL A 8 -3.43 -3.08 -12.80
CA VAL A 8 -2.26 -2.53 -12.13
C VAL A 8 -2.37 -2.93 -10.66
N SER A 9 -1.44 -3.77 -10.20
CA SER A 9 -1.42 -4.18 -8.79
C SER A 9 -0.91 -3.03 -7.92
N ILE A 10 -1.58 -2.74 -6.81
CA ILE A 10 -1.17 -1.74 -5.82
C ILE A 10 -0.94 -2.46 -4.49
N TYR A 11 0.32 -2.65 -4.14
CA TYR A 11 0.73 -3.28 -2.89
C TYR A 11 0.80 -2.22 -1.79
N LEU A 12 -0.02 -2.39 -0.75
CA LEU A 12 -0.20 -1.41 0.30
C LEU A 12 0.26 -1.96 1.66
N ASP A 13 1.25 -1.29 2.25
CA ASP A 13 1.57 -1.42 3.67
C ASP A 13 0.69 -0.52 4.54
N VAL A 14 0.66 -0.79 5.85
CA VAL A 14 -0.15 -0.05 6.83
C VAL A 14 0.73 0.89 7.65
N ASP A 15 1.66 0.34 8.44
CA ASP A 15 2.45 1.12 9.39
C ASP A 15 3.49 1.96 8.65
N GLY A 16 3.66 3.23 9.05
CA GLY A 16 4.48 4.20 8.33
C GLY A 16 3.89 4.67 6.99
N VAL A 17 2.75 4.12 6.55
CA VAL A 17 2.13 4.42 5.25
C VAL A 17 0.73 5.00 5.41
N VAL A 18 -0.24 4.18 5.83
CA VAL A 18 -1.61 4.62 6.19
C VAL A 18 -1.65 5.07 7.65
N ASN A 19 -0.93 4.34 8.51
CA ASN A 19 -0.78 4.57 9.94
C ASN A 19 0.64 5.10 10.24
N PRO A 20 0.90 6.41 10.12
CA PRO A 20 2.23 6.95 10.43
C PRO A 20 2.60 6.78 11.91
N PHE A 21 3.90 6.66 12.17
CA PHE A 21 4.43 6.58 13.52
C PHE A 21 4.48 7.96 14.18
N SER A 22 3.74 8.12 15.28
CA SER A 22 3.75 9.32 16.11
C SER A 22 3.54 10.61 15.29
N PRO A 23 2.43 10.74 14.55
CA PRO A 23 2.20 11.93 13.75
C PRO A 23 2.13 13.18 14.63
N VAL A 24 2.69 14.28 14.13
CA VAL A 24 2.72 15.58 14.81
C VAL A 24 2.18 16.66 13.90
N GLY A 25 1.53 17.68 14.48
CA GLY A 25 0.95 18.78 13.71
C GLY A 25 -0.27 18.35 12.90
N THR A 26 -0.37 18.84 11.68
CA THR A 26 -1.49 18.59 10.75
C THR A 26 -1.10 17.58 9.67
N THR A 27 -2.09 17.02 8.98
CA THR A 27 -1.88 16.19 7.80
C THR A 27 -1.27 17.03 6.65
N ASP A 28 -0.77 16.36 5.61
CA ASP A 28 -0.29 17.03 4.37
C ASP A 28 -1.40 17.84 3.66
N TRP A 29 -2.67 17.56 3.97
CA TRP A 29 -3.84 18.32 3.50
C TRP A 29 -4.19 19.52 4.38
N GLY A 30 -3.46 19.73 5.49
CA GLY A 30 -3.74 20.77 6.48
C GLY A 30 -4.89 20.44 7.43
N GLY A 31 -5.37 19.20 7.42
CA GLY A 31 -6.39 18.69 8.34
C GLY A 31 -5.79 18.13 9.64
N ASP A 32 -6.68 17.68 10.53
CA ASP A 32 -6.29 17.02 11.79
C ASP A 32 -6.14 15.50 11.59
N TRP A 33 -5.25 14.90 12.38
CA TRP A 33 -5.15 13.44 12.49
C TRP A 33 -6.36 12.87 13.22
N CYS A 34 -6.92 11.79 12.68
CA CYS A 34 -7.92 10.98 13.37
C CYS A 34 -7.26 9.80 14.06
N ILE A 35 -7.80 9.39 15.20
CA ILE A 35 -7.38 8.19 15.93
C ILE A 35 -8.58 7.24 15.99
N ALA A 36 -8.38 6.00 15.56
CA ALA A 36 -9.37 4.94 15.67
C ALA A 36 -8.80 3.75 16.43
N ASP A 37 -9.66 3.12 17.25
CA ASP A 37 -9.35 1.84 17.88
C ASP A 37 -9.64 0.70 16.88
N ALA A 38 -8.60 0.04 16.39
CA ALA A 38 -8.70 -1.13 15.53
C ALA A 38 -8.77 -2.43 16.35
N GLY A 39 -9.20 -2.37 17.61
CA GLY A 39 -9.37 -3.49 18.54
C GLY A 39 -8.07 -4.05 19.11
N ILE A 40 -6.99 -4.01 18.34
CA ILE A 40 -5.66 -4.53 18.70
C ILE A 40 -4.69 -3.39 18.97
N LEU A 41 -4.83 -2.29 18.21
CA LEU A 41 -3.93 -1.14 18.21
C LEU A 41 -4.75 0.13 17.94
N GLU A 42 -4.32 1.25 18.53
CA GLU A 42 -4.76 2.57 18.08
C GLU A 42 -4.07 2.90 16.75
N VAL A 43 -4.85 3.38 15.79
CA VAL A 43 -4.39 3.77 14.46
C VAL A 43 -4.59 5.26 14.30
N ALA A 44 -3.51 5.98 14.04
CA ALA A 44 -3.58 7.38 13.64
C ALA A 44 -3.61 7.46 12.12
N PHE A 45 -4.50 8.24 11.53
CA PHE A 45 -4.60 8.35 10.08
C PHE A 45 -5.10 9.73 9.64
N ALA A 46 -4.76 10.09 8.41
CA ALA A 46 -5.35 11.23 7.72
C ALA A 46 -6.63 10.76 7.01
N PRO A 47 -7.82 11.31 7.31
CA PRO A 47 -9.07 10.94 6.62
C PRO A 47 -8.96 11.08 5.10
N GLU A 48 -8.22 12.08 4.62
CA GLU A 48 -8.00 12.36 3.21
C GLU A 48 -7.21 11.24 2.51
N VAL A 49 -6.30 10.57 3.23
CA VAL A 49 -5.58 9.40 2.70
C VAL A 49 -6.55 8.24 2.51
N VAL A 50 -7.43 7.98 3.48
CA VAL A 50 -8.43 6.90 3.38
C VAL A 50 -9.42 7.16 2.24
N GLU A 51 -9.92 8.39 2.12
CA GLU A 51 -10.80 8.80 1.01
C GLU A 51 -10.11 8.61 -0.34
N ALA A 52 -8.88 9.08 -0.49
CA ALA A 52 -8.15 8.97 -1.75
C ALA A 52 -7.76 7.52 -2.09
N LEU A 53 -7.44 6.66 -1.10
CA LEU A 53 -7.23 5.23 -1.32
C LEU A 53 -8.52 4.53 -1.78
N ASN A 54 -9.66 4.86 -1.17
CA ASN A 54 -10.97 4.37 -1.60
C ASN A 54 -11.30 4.77 -3.05
N ASP A 55 -11.00 6.01 -3.42
CA ASP A 55 -11.18 6.50 -4.79
C ASP A 55 -10.25 5.80 -5.79
N LEU A 56 -9.00 5.56 -5.42
CA LEU A 56 -8.05 4.81 -6.24
C LEU A 56 -8.49 3.36 -6.42
N ALA A 57 -9.01 2.72 -5.36
CA ALA A 57 -9.50 1.34 -5.42
C ALA A 57 -10.74 1.18 -6.30
N ALA A 58 -11.52 2.25 -6.49
CA ALA A 58 -12.65 2.27 -7.43
C ALA A 58 -12.23 2.40 -8.91
N HIS A 59 -10.94 2.66 -9.19
CA HIS A 59 -10.44 2.76 -10.55
C HIS A 59 -10.49 1.40 -11.27
N PRO A 60 -10.99 1.31 -12.52
CA PRO A 60 -11.20 0.03 -13.19
C PRO A 60 -9.92 -0.77 -13.47
N ALA A 61 -8.76 -0.11 -13.47
CA ALA A 61 -7.46 -0.76 -13.61
C ALA A 61 -6.84 -1.16 -12.26
N ALA A 62 -7.31 -0.65 -11.12
CA ALA A 62 -6.65 -0.86 -9.84
C ALA A 62 -6.98 -2.23 -9.26
N ARG A 63 -5.94 -2.97 -8.88
CA ARG A 63 -6.02 -4.18 -8.05
C ARG A 63 -5.22 -3.94 -6.77
N PHE A 64 -5.88 -3.51 -5.71
CA PHE A 64 -5.22 -3.37 -4.41
C PHE A 64 -4.91 -4.73 -3.79
N VAL A 65 -3.78 -4.82 -3.11
CA VAL A 65 -3.27 -6.01 -2.42
C VAL A 65 -2.66 -5.56 -1.10
N TRP A 66 -3.05 -6.22 -0.01
CA TRP A 66 -2.42 -6.03 1.28
C TRP A 66 -1.02 -6.67 1.29
N LEU A 67 0.00 -5.86 1.52
CA LEU A 67 1.38 -6.29 1.70
C LEU A 67 1.91 -5.64 2.98
N THR A 68 1.43 -6.16 4.10
CA THR A 68 1.63 -5.58 5.43
C THR A 68 1.76 -6.67 6.47
N THR A 69 2.48 -6.39 7.55
CA THR A 69 2.58 -7.27 8.73
C THR A 69 1.26 -7.39 9.49
N TRP A 70 0.27 -6.53 9.22
CA TRP A 70 -1.08 -6.72 9.71
C TRP A 70 -1.75 -7.97 9.10
N GLU A 71 -1.34 -8.38 7.90
CA GLU A 71 -1.92 -9.51 7.17
C GLU A 71 -3.46 -9.49 7.18
N ARG A 72 -4.10 -10.55 7.70
CA ARG A 72 -5.57 -10.70 7.80
C ARG A 72 -6.21 -9.70 8.75
N LEU A 73 -5.45 -9.08 9.65
CA LEU A 73 -5.95 -8.06 10.57
C LEU A 73 -6.27 -6.74 9.84
N ALA A 74 -5.62 -6.46 8.70
CA ALA A 74 -5.92 -5.26 7.92
C ALA A 74 -7.36 -5.25 7.37
N PRO A 75 -7.83 -6.28 6.62
CA PRO A 75 -9.23 -6.31 6.19
C PRO A 75 -10.22 -6.50 7.34
N GLU A 76 -9.86 -7.24 8.39
CA GLU A 76 -10.78 -7.60 9.48
C GLU A 76 -11.00 -6.47 10.50
N PHE A 77 -9.94 -5.74 10.86
CA PHE A 77 -9.98 -4.76 11.95
C PHE A 77 -9.67 -3.34 11.50
N LEU A 78 -8.61 -3.14 10.71
CA LEU A 78 -8.22 -1.80 10.26
C LEU A 78 -9.29 -1.18 9.36
N CYS A 79 -9.76 -1.93 8.35
CA CYS A 79 -10.75 -1.45 7.38
C CYS A 79 -12.03 -0.90 8.03
N PRO A 80 -12.75 -1.65 8.90
CA PRO A 80 -13.94 -1.10 9.56
C PRO A 80 -13.62 0.04 10.54
N ALA A 81 -12.43 0.07 11.16
CA ALA A 81 -12.06 1.11 12.12
C ALA A 81 -11.84 2.49 11.45
N ILE A 82 -11.19 2.53 10.28
CA ILE A 82 -10.85 3.79 9.59
C ILE A 82 -11.76 4.11 8.40
N GLY A 83 -12.64 3.18 8.00
CA GLY A 83 -13.53 3.35 6.84
C GLY A 83 -12.88 3.05 5.48
N LEU A 84 -11.77 2.31 5.46
CA LEU A 84 -11.12 1.87 4.23
C LEU A 84 -11.86 0.66 3.63
N LYS A 85 -12.09 0.66 2.32
CA LYS A 85 -12.85 -0.36 1.58
C LYS A 85 -11.96 -1.47 1.04
N GLY A 86 -11.12 -2.02 1.92
CA GLY A 86 -10.12 -3.04 1.58
C GLY A 86 -10.42 -4.46 2.07
N GLN A 87 -11.66 -4.73 2.48
CA GLN A 87 -12.06 -6.00 3.09
C GLN A 87 -11.85 -7.21 2.16
N ASP A 88 -12.04 -7.00 0.85
CA ASP A 88 -11.98 -8.04 -0.17
C ASP A 88 -10.66 -8.07 -0.95
N TRP A 89 -9.69 -7.22 -0.59
CA TRP A 89 -8.39 -7.20 -1.25
C TRP A 89 -7.59 -8.47 -0.90
N PRO A 90 -6.84 -9.06 -1.86
CA PRO A 90 -5.93 -10.15 -1.56
C PRO A 90 -4.94 -9.77 -0.45
N VAL A 91 -4.62 -10.74 0.40
CA VAL A 91 -3.67 -10.57 1.50
C VAL A 91 -2.48 -11.46 1.24
N LEU A 92 -1.30 -10.86 1.14
CA LEU A 92 -0.04 -11.59 1.13
C LEU A 92 0.43 -11.75 2.58
N SER A 93 0.81 -12.98 2.93
CA SER A 93 1.32 -13.33 4.26
C SER A 93 2.84 -13.48 4.21
N SER A 94 3.52 -13.36 5.35
CA SER A 94 4.94 -13.66 5.52
C SER A 94 5.21 -15.15 5.78
N GLN A 95 4.16 -15.96 6.01
CA GLN A 95 4.26 -17.39 6.24
C GLN A 95 4.90 -18.12 5.04
N GLY A 96 6.03 -18.78 5.29
CA GLY A 96 6.82 -19.47 4.26
C GLY A 96 7.75 -18.56 3.45
N TRP A 97 7.83 -17.27 3.81
CA TRP A 97 8.66 -16.25 3.15
C TRP A 97 9.76 -15.70 4.07
N ASP A 98 9.53 -15.70 5.38
CA ASP A 98 10.49 -15.26 6.41
C ASP A 98 11.62 -16.28 6.68
N GLU A 99 11.75 -17.34 5.88
CA GLU A 99 12.75 -18.40 6.07
C GLU A 99 14.11 -18.08 5.44
N GLY A 100 14.16 -17.08 4.56
CA GLY A 100 15.35 -16.64 3.83
C GLY A 100 15.92 -15.31 4.34
N PRO A 101 17.09 -14.90 3.83
CA PRO A 101 17.68 -13.59 4.15
C PRO A 101 17.02 -12.43 3.41
N GLU A 102 16.23 -12.72 2.36
CA GLU A 102 15.51 -11.73 1.57
C GLU A 102 14.32 -11.17 2.36
N TRP A 103 14.01 -9.88 2.14
CA TRP A 103 12.83 -9.27 2.73
C TRP A 103 11.56 -9.93 2.19
N TRP A 104 10.78 -10.54 3.08
CA TRP A 104 9.63 -11.37 2.71
C TRP A 104 8.63 -10.65 1.80
N LYS A 105 8.46 -9.33 1.95
CA LYS A 105 7.53 -8.54 1.14
C LYS A 105 7.96 -8.52 -0.34
N LEU A 106 9.27 -8.45 -0.61
CA LEU A 106 9.81 -8.57 -1.97
C LEU A 106 9.45 -9.92 -2.58
N THR A 107 9.73 -11.01 -1.86
CA THR A 107 9.47 -12.37 -2.35
C THR A 107 7.97 -12.62 -2.58
N ALA A 108 7.11 -12.18 -1.66
CA ALA A 108 5.66 -12.32 -1.77
C ALA A 108 5.09 -11.52 -2.96
N LEU A 109 5.54 -10.27 -3.12
CA LEU A 109 5.15 -9.39 -4.22
C LEU A 109 5.54 -10.00 -5.57
N GLN A 110 6.78 -10.47 -5.73
CA GLN A 110 7.26 -11.10 -6.96
C GLN A 110 6.37 -12.28 -7.40
N LYS A 111 5.94 -13.10 -6.45
CA LYS A 111 5.07 -14.27 -6.73
C LYS A 111 3.64 -13.88 -7.06
N ASP A 112 3.08 -12.89 -6.38
CA ASP A 112 1.77 -12.36 -6.73
C ASP A 112 1.80 -11.74 -8.13
N LEU A 113 2.81 -10.92 -8.46
CA LEU A 113 2.97 -10.35 -9.80
C LEU A 113 3.02 -11.42 -10.89
N ALA A 114 3.80 -12.49 -10.68
CA ALA A 114 3.94 -13.58 -11.64
C ALA A 114 2.61 -14.33 -11.95
N SER A 115 1.60 -14.20 -11.09
CA SER A 115 0.30 -14.89 -11.23
C SER A 115 -0.91 -13.97 -11.39
N SER A 116 -0.76 -12.67 -11.08
CA SER A 116 -1.86 -11.69 -11.09
C SER A 116 -2.33 -11.25 -12.48
N GLY A 117 -1.49 -11.42 -13.50
CA GLY A 117 -1.72 -10.88 -14.84
C GLY A 117 -1.53 -9.36 -14.94
N SER A 118 -1.04 -8.71 -13.87
CA SER A 118 -0.64 -7.31 -13.88
C SER A 118 0.76 -7.16 -14.48
N ASP A 119 0.89 -6.36 -15.53
CA ASP A 119 2.19 -6.02 -16.10
C ASP A 119 2.82 -4.79 -15.44
N ARG A 120 2.00 -3.98 -14.76
CA ARG A 120 2.43 -2.76 -14.07
C ARG A 120 2.00 -2.82 -12.61
N PHE A 121 2.74 -2.17 -11.72
CA PHE A 121 2.41 -2.18 -10.30
C PHE A 121 2.91 -0.96 -9.54
N VAL A 122 2.34 -0.76 -8.35
CA VAL A 122 2.69 0.27 -7.39
C VAL A 122 3.05 -0.41 -6.08
N TRP A 123 4.14 0.02 -5.44
CA TRP A 123 4.55 -0.46 -4.12
C TRP A 123 4.61 0.71 -3.14
N LEU A 124 3.70 0.69 -2.16
CA LEU A 124 3.54 1.71 -1.12
C LEU A 124 4.01 1.14 0.22
N ASP A 125 5.25 1.42 0.61
CA ASP A 125 5.89 0.85 1.81
C ASP A 125 6.99 1.78 2.33
N ASP A 126 6.95 2.15 3.61
CA ASP A 126 7.92 3.09 4.19
C ASP A 126 9.34 2.51 4.31
N GLN A 127 9.47 1.18 4.32
CA GLN A 127 10.72 0.48 4.49
C GLN A 127 11.44 0.24 3.18
N LEU A 128 10.73 0.30 2.06
CA LEU A 128 11.28 0.11 0.71
C LEU A 128 12.49 1.02 0.44
N GLY A 129 12.46 2.26 0.92
CA GLY A 129 13.57 3.21 0.82
C GLY A 129 14.87 2.77 1.51
N ARG A 130 14.83 1.70 2.31
CA ARG A 130 15.95 1.20 3.13
C ARG A 130 16.38 -0.23 2.76
N ASP A 131 15.69 -0.89 1.83
CA ASP A 131 15.98 -2.25 1.41
C ASP A 131 16.67 -2.26 0.03
N ALA A 132 17.97 -2.55 0.01
CA ALA A 132 18.79 -2.43 -1.19
C ALA A 132 18.43 -3.46 -2.28
N ASP A 133 18.01 -4.65 -1.89
CA ASP A 133 17.65 -5.71 -2.82
C ASP A 133 16.29 -5.41 -3.47
N ALA A 134 15.32 -4.92 -2.69
CA ALA A 134 14.02 -4.47 -3.20
C ALA A 134 14.14 -3.25 -4.11
N GLN A 135 15.00 -2.28 -3.76
CA GLN A 135 15.30 -1.13 -4.62
C GLN A 135 15.92 -1.57 -5.94
N SER A 136 16.95 -2.39 -5.87
CA SER A 136 17.62 -2.90 -7.06
C SER A 136 16.63 -3.65 -7.96
N TRP A 137 15.81 -4.53 -7.37
CA TRP A 137 14.79 -5.28 -8.10
C TRP A 137 13.73 -4.38 -8.75
N ALA A 138 13.26 -3.35 -8.03
CA ALA A 138 12.29 -2.38 -8.55
C ALA A 138 12.88 -1.57 -9.72
N ASP A 139 14.13 -1.12 -9.61
CA ASP A 139 14.81 -0.38 -10.69
C ASP A 139 14.88 -1.20 -12.00
N TYR A 140 15.05 -2.52 -11.91
CA TYR A 140 14.99 -3.42 -13.08
C TYR A 140 13.62 -3.49 -13.76
N GLN A 141 12.53 -3.03 -13.11
CA GLN A 141 11.20 -3.02 -13.70
C GLN A 141 10.92 -1.79 -14.56
N GLU A 142 11.83 -0.81 -14.58
CA GLU A 142 11.74 0.42 -15.38
C GLU A 142 10.38 1.14 -15.21
N ASP A 143 9.66 1.44 -16.30
CA ASP A 143 8.39 2.16 -16.31
C ASP A 143 7.19 1.33 -15.83
N ARG A 144 7.42 0.06 -15.50
CA ARG A 144 6.38 -0.87 -15.03
C ARG A 144 6.11 -0.74 -13.54
N VAL A 145 6.94 -0.02 -12.79
CA VAL A 145 6.78 0.15 -11.35
C VAL A 145 6.66 1.62 -10.95
N LEU A 146 5.83 1.89 -9.94
CA LEU A 146 5.88 3.11 -9.15
C LEU A 146 6.15 2.74 -7.69
N CYS A 147 7.36 3.04 -7.20
CA CYS A 147 7.72 2.88 -5.80
C CYS A 147 7.50 4.18 -5.04
N ILE A 148 6.77 4.11 -3.93
CA ILE A 148 6.56 5.24 -3.01
C ILE A 148 6.92 4.78 -1.59
N SER A 149 7.99 5.37 -1.05
CA SER A 149 8.46 5.15 0.32
C SER A 149 8.29 6.46 1.09
N PRO A 150 7.14 6.67 1.76
CA PRO A 150 6.90 7.91 2.51
C PRO A 150 7.84 8.04 3.72
N ASP A 151 7.96 9.27 4.24
CA ASP A 151 8.45 9.45 5.61
C ASP A 151 7.46 8.77 6.56
N PRO A 152 7.91 7.78 7.35
CA PRO A 152 7.00 6.99 8.18
C PRO A 152 6.32 7.77 9.29
N ARG A 153 6.77 9.00 9.61
CA ARG A 153 6.09 9.89 10.56
C ARG A 153 4.98 10.73 9.94
N GLN A 154 4.95 10.79 8.61
CA GLN A 154 3.99 11.58 7.84
C GLN A 154 3.03 10.70 7.05
N GLY A 155 3.43 9.48 6.69
CA GLY A 155 2.61 8.57 5.90
C GLY A 155 2.44 9.04 4.46
N LEU A 156 1.41 8.53 3.77
CA LEU A 156 1.11 8.92 2.40
C LEU A 156 0.68 10.39 2.32
N SER A 157 1.26 11.10 1.35
CA SER A 157 0.96 12.50 1.06
C SER A 157 0.01 12.63 -0.13
N ARG A 158 -0.46 13.86 -0.38
CA ARG A 158 -1.28 14.17 -1.54
C ARG A 158 -0.53 13.93 -2.85
N SER A 159 0.77 14.26 -2.87
CA SER A 159 1.60 14.07 -4.07
C SER A 159 1.82 12.59 -4.37
N HIS A 160 1.97 11.74 -3.35
CA HIS A 160 2.05 10.29 -3.51
C HIS A 160 0.78 9.74 -4.18
N LEU A 161 -0.39 10.07 -3.64
CA LEU A 161 -1.68 9.57 -4.18
C LEU A 161 -1.96 10.12 -5.58
N ALA A 162 -1.53 11.36 -5.88
CA ALA A 162 -1.60 11.91 -7.22
C ALA A 162 -0.71 11.14 -8.22
N ALA A 163 0.49 10.72 -7.81
CA ALA A 163 1.36 9.91 -8.65
C ALA A 163 0.76 8.52 -8.93
N VAL A 164 0.15 7.88 -7.93
CA VAL A 164 -0.58 6.61 -8.13
C VAL A 164 -1.73 6.79 -9.13
N ARG A 165 -2.52 7.86 -8.99
CA ARG A 165 -3.61 8.16 -9.93
C ARG A 165 -3.10 8.34 -11.35
N ALA A 166 -2.03 9.11 -11.54
CA ALA A 166 -1.43 9.33 -12.86
C ALA A 166 -0.88 8.02 -13.45
N PHE A 167 -0.33 7.14 -12.61
CA PHE A 167 0.17 5.84 -13.05
C PHE A 167 -0.94 4.91 -13.55
N LEU A 168 -2.14 5.00 -12.97
CA LEU A 168 -3.30 4.20 -13.37
C LEU A 168 -3.89 4.56 -14.74
N GLY A 169 -3.66 5.80 -15.23
CA GLY A 169 -4.12 6.29 -16.53
C GLY A 169 -5.47 6.97 -16.46
#